data_AF-F0G7B9-F1
#
_entry.id   AF-F0G7B9-F1
#
_cell.length_a   1.000
_cell.length_b   1.000
_cell.length_c   1.000
_cell.angle_alpha   90.00
_cell.angle_beta   90.00
_cell.angle_gamma   90.00
#
_symmetry.space_group_name_H-M   'P 1'
#
loop_
_entity.id
_entity.type
_entity.pdbx_description
1 polymer ?
#
loop_
_entity_poly.entity_id
_entity_poly.type
_entity_poly.pdbx_seq_one_letter_code
_entity_poly.pdbx_strand_id
1 'polypeptide(L)'
;MVVSNDGNTSLKGPEILLVTKTDARGTDPNAANGLRVDAGASIAAEGDYPAAKDQPIAITGDGALLRVSNGAMAPLTRTGGTGAGLLTVGVGATLAGGQALTLDSSGNLKVDPSAVLSAKAITADGSAITFTNAGGAAAANLPGFVIDPEGLAQFANAQQVTLRSYGAIGFVGDVNATFGNSVDLSAGTFTSDGGHVTLTAPQIAFTNEAGAPNATSTTGNGTLTVNAKEIDFGAGT
;
A
#
# COMPACT_ATOMS: atom_id res chain seq x y z
N MET A 1 -13.41 -8.93 -9.23
CA MET A 1 -13.83 -9.59 -7.98
C MET A 1 -14.33 -8.54 -7.01
N VAL A 2 -15.50 -8.74 -6.41
CA VAL A 2 -16.09 -7.80 -5.44
C VAL A 2 -16.33 -8.53 -4.12
N VAL A 3 -15.91 -7.91 -3.01
CA VAL A 3 -16.24 -8.33 -1.64
C VAL A 3 -17.26 -7.33 -1.10
N SER A 4 -18.48 -7.81 -0.83
CA SER A 4 -19.65 -6.98 -0.51
C SER A 4 -20.39 -7.52 0.72
N ASN A 5 -19.66 -7.71 1.82
CA ASN A 5 -20.21 -8.12 3.11
C ASN A 5 -20.28 -6.92 4.08
N ASP A 6 -20.52 -7.17 5.36
CA ASP A 6 -20.50 -6.15 6.41
C ASP A 6 -19.77 -6.64 7.68
N GLY A 7 -19.70 -5.80 8.71
CA GLY A 7 -19.07 -6.16 9.99
C GLY A 7 -19.69 -7.40 10.66
N ASN A 8 -20.98 -7.67 10.44
CA ASN A 8 -21.68 -8.84 10.99
C ASN A 8 -21.41 -10.12 10.21
N THR A 9 -21.03 -10.00 8.94
CA THR A 9 -20.79 -11.10 8.00
C THR A 9 -19.35 -11.08 7.48
N SER A 10 -18.42 -10.63 8.33
CA SER A 10 -17.00 -10.51 8.02
C SER A 10 -16.44 -11.80 7.40
N LEU A 11 -15.66 -11.66 6.33
CA LEU A 11 -14.95 -12.77 5.71
C LEU A 11 -13.76 -13.10 6.62
N LYS A 12 -13.79 -14.30 7.21
CA LYS A 12 -12.88 -14.71 8.29
C LYS A 12 -12.16 -15.99 7.96
N GLY A 13 -10.90 -16.06 8.36
CA GLY A 13 -10.07 -17.26 8.30
C GLY A 13 -8.64 -16.95 8.76
N PRO A 14 -7.81 -17.97 9.08
CA PRO A 14 -6.46 -17.71 9.57
C PRO A 14 -5.59 -16.96 8.55
N GLU A 15 -5.90 -17.18 7.28
CA GLU A 15 -5.36 -16.47 6.14
C GLU A 15 -6.44 -16.38 5.06
N ILE A 16 -6.59 -15.20 4.46
CA ILE A 16 -7.42 -14.97 3.29
C ILE A 16 -6.54 -14.30 2.25
N LEU A 17 -6.46 -14.92 1.07
CA LEU A 17 -5.72 -14.42 -0.08
C LEU A 17 -6.68 -14.24 -1.25
N LEU A 18 -6.82 -13.00 -1.69
CA LEU A 18 -7.68 -12.59 -2.78
C LEU A 18 -6.80 -12.08 -3.92
N VAL A 19 -6.90 -12.69 -5.10
CA VAL A 19 -6.07 -12.36 -6.25
C VAL A 19 -6.93 -12.16 -7.48
N THR A 20 -6.64 -11.11 -8.25
CA THR A 20 -7.21 -10.88 -9.57
C THR A 20 -6.08 -10.77 -10.59
N LYS A 21 -6.41 -11.10 -11.84
CA LYS A 21 -5.59 -10.79 -13.00
C LYS A 21 -6.33 -9.80 -13.87
N THR A 22 -5.62 -8.90 -14.50
CA THR A 22 -6.22 -8.03 -15.51
C THR A 22 -6.43 -8.84 -16.79
N ASP A 23 -7.58 -8.69 -17.43
CA ASP A 23 -7.81 -9.27 -18.75
C ASP A 23 -7.29 -8.34 -19.84
N ALA A 24 -6.06 -8.59 -20.29
CA ALA A 24 -5.43 -7.84 -21.37
C ALA A 24 -6.19 -7.91 -22.70
N ARG A 25 -7.08 -8.90 -22.90
CA ARG A 25 -7.89 -9.06 -24.13
C ARG A 25 -9.26 -8.40 -24.02
N GLY A 26 -9.64 -7.91 -22.85
CA GLY A 26 -10.92 -7.21 -22.62
C GLY A 26 -12.17 -8.08 -22.84
N THR A 27 -12.03 -9.40 -22.72
CA THR A 27 -13.10 -10.39 -22.90
C THR A 27 -13.88 -10.69 -21.62
N ASP A 28 -13.30 -10.45 -20.45
CA ASP A 28 -13.93 -10.57 -19.15
C ASP A 28 -14.53 -9.20 -18.73
N PRO A 29 -15.86 -9.06 -18.70
CA PRO A 29 -16.51 -7.81 -18.29
C PRO A 29 -16.22 -7.43 -16.83
N ASN A 30 -15.78 -8.37 -15.99
CA ASN A 30 -15.42 -8.12 -14.60
C ASN A 30 -13.95 -7.72 -14.40
N ALA A 31 -13.10 -7.85 -15.42
CA ALA A 31 -11.69 -7.49 -15.34
C ALA A 31 -11.49 -5.99 -15.08
N ALA A 32 -12.39 -5.15 -15.61
CA ALA A 32 -12.38 -3.70 -15.37
C ALA A 32 -12.55 -3.33 -13.89
N ASN A 33 -13.19 -4.19 -13.09
CA ASN A 33 -13.46 -3.93 -11.68
C ASN A 33 -12.25 -4.22 -10.78
N GLY A 34 -11.24 -4.95 -11.28
CA GLY A 34 -10.10 -5.40 -10.48
C GLY A 34 -10.54 -6.16 -9.22
N LEU A 35 -9.82 -5.93 -8.12
CA LEU A 35 -10.23 -6.34 -6.78
C LEU A 35 -10.88 -5.16 -6.06
N ARG A 36 -12.15 -5.30 -5.70
CA ARG A 36 -12.92 -4.27 -5.00
C ARG A 36 -13.44 -4.80 -3.67
N VAL A 37 -13.14 -4.09 -2.59
CA VAL A 37 -13.75 -4.25 -1.26
C VAL A 37 -14.74 -3.11 -1.10
N ASP A 38 -16.03 -3.43 -1.01
CA ASP A 38 -17.09 -2.42 -0.94
C ASP A 38 -17.09 -1.64 0.38
N ALA A 39 -17.81 -0.53 0.39
CA ALA A 39 -17.98 0.28 1.59
C ALA A 39 -18.57 -0.56 2.74
N GLY A 40 -17.98 -0.45 3.93
CA GLY A 40 -18.37 -1.20 5.13
C GLY A 40 -18.05 -2.70 5.11
N ALA A 41 -17.48 -3.22 4.01
CA ALA A 41 -17.08 -4.61 3.92
C ALA A 41 -15.94 -4.92 4.90
N SER A 42 -15.91 -6.14 5.42
CA SER A 42 -14.99 -6.56 6.47
C SER A 42 -14.29 -7.87 6.13
N ILE A 43 -12.97 -7.86 6.19
CA ILE A 43 -12.11 -9.02 6.00
C ILE A 43 -11.15 -9.08 7.19
N ALA A 44 -11.13 -10.21 7.89
CA ALA A 44 -10.37 -10.36 9.12
C ALA A 44 -9.61 -11.69 9.19
N ALA A 45 -8.34 -11.62 9.57
CA ALA A 45 -7.58 -12.79 9.98
C ALA A 45 -8.08 -13.29 11.33
N GLU A 46 -8.58 -14.52 11.38
CA GLU A 46 -9.14 -15.14 12.59
C GLU A 46 -8.79 -16.62 12.66
N GLY A 47 -8.37 -17.08 13.84
CA GLY A 47 -7.91 -18.46 14.07
C GLY A 47 -6.41 -18.64 13.89
N ASP A 48 -5.94 -19.84 14.19
CA ASP A 48 -4.51 -20.14 14.27
C ASP A 48 -3.85 -20.33 12.89
N TYR A 49 -2.69 -19.69 12.70
CA TYR A 49 -1.84 -19.90 11.53
C TYR A 49 -0.54 -20.61 11.92
N PRO A 50 -0.27 -21.81 11.39
CA PRO A 50 0.99 -22.49 11.68
C PRO A 50 2.14 -21.83 10.91
N ALA A 51 3.12 -21.29 11.64
CA ALA A 51 4.25 -20.52 11.10
C ALA A 51 5.06 -21.21 9.97
N ALA A 52 5.06 -22.56 9.91
CA ALA A 52 5.73 -23.31 8.85
C ALA A 52 5.10 -23.16 7.45
N LYS A 53 4.00 -22.43 7.31
CA LYS A 53 3.28 -22.24 6.04
C LYS A 53 3.57 -20.92 5.34
N ASP A 54 4.29 -19.99 5.96
CA ASP A 54 4.65 -18.74 5.30
C ASP A 54 5.58 -19.02 4.11
N GLN A 55 5.11 -18.67 2.91
CA GLN A 55 5.84 -18.85 1.65
C GLN A 55 5.87 -17.53 0.88
N PRO A 56 6.96 -17.22 0.16
CA PRO A 56 6.99 -16.08 -0.74
C PRO A 56 5.86 -16.15 -1.78
N ILE A 57 5.29 -14.99 -2.11
CA ILE A 57 4.23 -14.84 -3.09
C ILE A 57 4.86 -14.30 -4.39
N ALA A 58 4.67 -15.04 -5.49
CA ALA A 58 5.12 -14.63 -6.82
C ALA A 58 3.93 -14.41 -7.74
N ILE A 59 3.86 -13.24 -8.38
CA ILE A 59 2.81 -12.90 -9.35
C ILE A 59 3.45 -12.48 -10.67
N THR A 60 2.88 -12.97 -11.78
CA THR A 60 3.24 -12.54 -13.13
C THR A 60 2.08 -11.80 -13.78
N GLY A 61 2.38 -10.67 -14.43
CA GLY A 61 1.43 -9.86 -15.16
C GLY A 61 0.72 -8.81 -14.31
N ASP A 62 -0.35 -8.25 -14.87
CA ASP A 62 -1.18 -7.25 -14.22
C ASP A 62 -2.29 -7.86 -13.37
N GLY A 63 -2.64 -7.16 -12.28
CA GLY A 63 -3.71 -7.56 -11.39
C GLY A 63 -3.58 -6.93 -10.01
N ALA A 64 -4.35 -7.44 -9.06
CA ALA A 64 -4.30 -7.04 -7.66
C ALA A 64 -4.26 -8.24 -6.74
N LEU A 65 -3.68 -8.04 -5.55
CA LEU A 65 -3.66 -8.99 -4.46
C LEU A 65 -4.04 -8.29 -3.16
N LEU A 66 -4.88 -8.94 -2.35
CA LEU A 66 -5.14 -8.58 -0.97
C LEU A 66 -4.92 -9.81 -0.10
N ARG A 67 -4.09 -9.68 0.94
CA ARG A 67 -3.86 -10.71 1.94
C ARG A 67 -4.14 -10.17 3.33
N VAL A 68 -4.95 -10.89 4.11
CA VAL A 68 -5.00 -10.77 5.57
C VAL A 68 -4.54 -12.09 6.17
N SER A 69 -3.65 -12.08 7.16
CA SER A 69 -3.09 -13.32 7.68
C SER A 69 -2.56 -13.21 9.11
N ASN A 70 -2.86 -14.23 9.92
CA ASN A 70 -2.21 -14.46 11.21
C ASN A 70 -0.81 -15.10 11.06
N GLY A 71 -0.34 -15.37 9.84
CA GLY A 71 1.05 -15.72 9.53
C GLY A 71 1.97 -14.51 9.48
N ALA A 72 3.27 -14.74 9.29
CA ALA A 72 4.22 -13.66 9.10
C ALA A 72 3.97 -12.89 7.78
N MET A 73 4.58 -11.71 7.65
CA MET A 73 4.59 -11.00 6.37
C MET A 73 5.32 -11.86 5.33
N ALA A 74 4.60 -12.25 4.27
CA ALA A 74 5.18 -13.00 3.16
C ALA A 74 5.79 -12.01 2.15
N PRO A 75 7.06 -12.20 1.71
CA PRO A 75 7.63 -11.41 0.64
C PRO A 75 6.79 -11.54 -0.64
N LEU A 76 6.53 -10.41 -1.31
CA LEU A 76 5.81 -10.37 -2.58
C LEU A 76 6.77 -9.96 -3.71
N THR A 77 6.76 -10.70 -4.80
CA THR A 77 7.47 -10.35 -6.03
C THR A 77 6.51 -10.35 -7.20
N ARG A 78 6.43 -9.22 -7.90
CA ARG A 78 5.65 -9.06 -9.13
C ARG A 78 6.56 -8.85 -10.33
N THR A 79 6.29 -9.56 -11.42
CA THR A 79 7.06 -9.46 -12.68
C THR A 79 6.14 -9.31 -13.88
N GLY A 80 6.60 -8.64 -14.93
CA GLY A 80 5.87 -8.52 -16.20
C GLY A 80 4.54 -7.75 -16.15
N GLY A 81 4.31 -6.94 -15.11
CA GLY A 81 3.19 -6.01 -15.06
C GLY A 81 3.40 -4.81 -15.98
N THR A 82 2.31 -4.26 -16.52
CA THR A 82 2.32 -3.09 -17.41
C THR A 82 1.60 -1.87 -16.80
N GLY A 83 1.01 -2.00 -15.61
CA GLY A 83 0.36 -0.89 -14.93
C GLY A 83 -1.16 -0.97 -14.86
N ALA A 84 -1.76 -2.10 -15.25
CA ALA A 84 -3.21 -2.21 -15.50
C ALA A 84 -4.01 -2.87 -14.35
N GLY A 85 -3.39 -3.12 -13.20
CA GLY A 85 -4.07 -3.64 -12.01
C GLY A 85 -5.00 -2.61 -11.37
N LEU A 86 -6.03 -3.08 -10.66
CA LEU A 86 -6.89 -2.23 -9.85
C LEU A 86 -7.22 -2.93 -8.52
N LEU A 87 -6.91 -2.25 -7.41
CA LEU A 87 -7.37 -2.57 -6.06
C LEU A 87 -8.11 -1.35 -5.51
N THR A 88 -9.35 -1.52 -5.09
CA THR A 88 -10.14 -0.48 -4.43
C THR A 88 -10.67 -0.96 -3.09
N VAL A 89 -10.48 -0.16 -2.04
CA VAL A 89 -11.02 -0.38 -0.70
C VAL A 89 -11.95 0.79 -0.37
N GLY A 90 -13.23 0.51 -0.18
CA GLY A 90 -14.28 1.51 -0.02
C GLY A 90 -14.37 2.12 1.37
N VAL A 91 -15.21 3.15 1.47
CA VAL A 91 -15.55 3.91 2.69
C VAL A 91 -15.84 2.97 3.86
N GLY A 92 -15.16 3.17 4.99
CA GLY A 92 -15.39 2.41 6.23
C GLY A 92 -15.17 0.89 6.11
N ALA A 93 -14.56 0.40 5.02
CA ALA A 93 -14.19 -1.00 4.92
C ALA A 93 -13.12 -1.34 5.97
N THR A 94 -13.16 -2.56 6.51
CA THR A 94 -12.23 -3.03 7.54
C THR A 94 -11.36 -4.15 6.99
N LEU A 95 -10.04 -3.95 7.02
CA LEU A 95 -9.03 -4.94 6.69
C LEU A 95 -8.18 -5.22 7.93
N ALA A 96 -8.58 -6.24 8.68
CA ALA A 96 -7.91 -6.66 9.92
C ALA A 96 -6.94 -7.82 9.61
N GLY A 97 -5.71 -7.47 9.28
CA GLY A 97 -4.63 -8.40 8.94
C GLY A 97 -4.10 -9.22 10.11
N GLY A 98 -4.35 -8.85 11.37
CA GLY A 98 -3.79 -9.56 12.52
C GLY A 98 -2.27 -9.40 12.58
N GLN A 99 -1.54 -10.38 12.04
CA GLN A 99 -0.08 -10.32 11.93
C GLN A 99 0.39 -9.60 10.66
N ALA A 100 -0.25 -9.85 9.52
CA ALA A 100 0.16 -9.31 8.23
C ALA A 100 -1.04 -8.85 7.37
N LEU A 101 -0.92 -7.66 6.79
CA LEU A 101 -1.81 -7.11 5.77
C LEU A 101 -0.99 -6.74 4.53
N THR A 102 -1.32 -7.32 3.38
CA THR A 102 -0.70 -6.97 2.10
C THR A 102 -1.77 -6.45 1.14
N LEU A 103 -1.59 -5.23 0.64
CA LEU A 103 -2.34 -4.68 -0.49
C LEU A 103 -1.36 -4.54 -1.65
N ASP A 104 -1.68 -5.09 -2.81
CA ASP A 104 -0.85 -4.96 -4.00
C ASP A 104 -1.73 -4.71 -5.22
N SER A 105 -1.32 -3.76 -6.04
CA SER A 105 -1.88 -3.51 -7.35
C SER A 105 -0.76 -3.20 -8.32
N SER A 106 -0.73 -3.90 -9.45
CA SER A 106 0.20 -3.55 -10.53
C SER A 106 -0.11 -2.19 -11.15
N GLY A 107 -1.33 -1.66 -10.94
CA GLY A 107 -1.79 -0.35 -11.39
C GLY A 107 -2.29 0.49 -10.22
N ASN A 108 -3.54 0.94 -10.31
CA ASN A 108 -4.14 1.81 -9.29
C ASN A 108 -4.44 1.02 -8.02
N LEU A 109 -3.93 1.50 -6.89
CA LEU A 109 -4.35 1.14 -5.55
C LEU A 109 -5.10 2.33 -4.96
N LYS A 110 -6.39 2.17 -4.66
CA LYS A 110 -7.23 3.20 -4.07
C LYS A 110 -7.77 2.69 -2.74
N VAL A 111 -7.52 3.43 -1.67
CA VAL A 111 -8.08 3.14 -0.36
C VAL A 111 -8.76 4.40 0.11
N ASP A 112 -10.03 4.27 0.49
CA ASP A 112 -10.75 5.38 1.10
C ASP A 112 -10.10 5.77 2.45
N PRO A 113 -9.91 7.06 2.75
CA PRO A 113 -9.27 7.48 4.00
C PRO A 113 -9.97 7.00 5.28
N SER A 114 -11.28 6.73 5.20
CA SER A 114 -12.07 6.19 6.31
C SER A 114 -11.99 4.67 6.46
N ALA A 115 -11.34 3.96 5.55
CA ALA A 115 -11.12 2.52 5.67
C ALA A 115 -10.18 2.23 6.85
N VAL A 116 -10.46 1.16 7.58
CA VAL A 116 -9.67 0.72 8.73
C VAL A 116 -8.67 -0.33 8.29
N LEU A 117 -7.39 0.01 8.29
CA LEU A 117 -6.29 -0.93 8.01
C LEU A 117 -5.58 -1.26 9.32
N SER A 118 -5.44 -2.55 9.66
CA SER A 118 -4.73 -2.94 10.88
C SER A 118 -3.99 -4.26 10.75
N ALA A 119 -2.72 -4.28 11.13
CA ALA A 119 -1.89 -5.48 11.32
C ALA A 119 -0.61 -5.10 12.07
N LYS A 120 0.15 -6.08 12.56
CA LYS A 120 1.52 -5.81 13.05
C LYS A 120 2.46 -5.37 11.91
N ALA A 121 2.34 -6.00 10.75
CA ALA A 121 3.07 -5.63 9.54
C ALA A 121 2.08 -5.29 8.42
N ILE A 122 2.22 -4.11 7.82
CA ILE A 122 1.39 -3.65 6.70
C ILE A 122 2.29 -3.38 5.50
N THR A 123 1.98 -3.98 4.37
CA THR A 123 2.65 -3.72 3.09
C THR A 123 1.62 -3.23 2.08
N ALA A 124 1.88 -2.07 1.47
CA ALA A 124 1.07 -1.52 0.39
C ALA A 124 1.94 -1.26 -0.84
N ASP A 125 1.66 -2.01 -1.91
CA ASP A 125 2.37 -1.99 -3.16
C ASP A 125 1.47 -1.40 -4.26
N GLY A 126 1.97 -0.41 -5.00
CA GLY A 126 1.18 0.29 -6.02
C GLY A 126 2.02 0.88 -7.14
N SER A 127 1.40 1.25 -8.27
CA SER A 127 2.12 1.89 -9.39
C SER A 127 2.74 3.24 -9.00
N ALA A 128 2.12 3.96 -8.08
CA ALA A 128 2.58 5.19 -7.46
C ALA A 128 2.05 5.24 -6.02
N ILE A 129 2.75 5.95 -5.14
CA ILE A 129 2.26 6.28 -3.80
C ILE A 129 2.43 7.79 -3.62
N THR A 130 1.41 8.46 -3.11
CA THR A 130 1.44 9.92 -2.94
C THR A 130 1.05 10.29 -1.52
N PHE A 131 1.94 10.96 -0.80
CA PHE A 131 1.61 11.63 0.45
C PHE A 131 1.09 13.03 0.18
N THR A 132 0.08 13.46 0.93
CA THR A 132 -0.44 14.82 0.84
C THR A 132 -1.01 15.31 2.16
N ASN A 133 -1.10 16.63 2.31
CA ASN A 133 -1.91 17.27 3.35
C ASN A 133 -3.30 17.68 2.86
N ALA A 134 -3.58 17.51 1.57
CA ALA A 134 -4.90 17.75 1.01
C ALA A 134 -5.88 16.64 1.43
N GLY A 135 -7.17 16.95 1.47
CA GLY A 135 -8.24 15.98 1.69
C GLY A 135 -9.31 16.07 0.59
N GLY A 136 -10.27 15.13 0.63
CA GLY A 136 -11.42 15.12 -0.28
C GLY A 136 -11.03 15.06 -1.76
N ALA A 137 -11.70 15.86 -2.60
CA ALA A 137 -11.53 15.80 -4.06
C ALA A 137 -10.11 16.14 -4.54
N ALA A 138 -9.39 17.00 -3.82
CA ALA A 138 -8.01 17.35 -4.17
C ALA A 138 -7.08 16.13 -4.04
N ALA A 139 -7.19 15.41 -2.92
CA ALA A 139 -6.45 14.17 -2.69
C ALA A 139 -6.89 13.06 -3.67
N ALA A 140 -8.19 12.91 -3.94
CA ALA A 140 -8.73 11.86 -4.80
C ALA A 140 -8.23 11.92 -6.26
N ASN A 141 -7.74 13.07 -6.72
CA ASN A 141 -7.20 13.28 -8.05
C ASN A 141 -5.68 13.09 -8.15
N LEU A 142 -5.01 12.86 -7.03
CA LEU A 142 -3.57 12.57 -7.01
C LEU A 142 -3.27 11.15 -7.52
N PRO A 143 -2.08 10.91 -8.08
CA PRO A 143 -1.74 9.62 -8.66
C PRO A 143 -1.51 8.53 -7.59
N GLY A 144 -1.90 7.30 -7.93
CA GLY A 144 -1.55 6.11 -7.14
C GLY A 144 -2.31 5.96 -5.83
N PHE A 145 -1.67 5.31 -4.86
CA PHE A 145 -2.17 5.18 -3.50
C PHE A 145 -1.91 6.48 -2.73
N VAL A 146 -2.99 7.24 -2.50
CA VAL A 146 -2.93 8.53 -1.82
C VAL A 146 -3.06 8.33 -0.31
N ILE A 147 -2.09 8.88 0.42
CA ILE A 147 -2.00 8.84 1.88
C ILE A 147 -2.12 10.28 2.38
N ASP A 148 -3.34 10.64 2.77
CA ASP A 148 -3.64 11.89 3.46
C ASP A 148 -3.49 11.72 4.99
N PRO A 149 -3.74 12.74 5.82
CA PRO A 149 -3.61 12.60 7.28
C PRO A 149 -4.50 11.52 7.91
N GLU A 150 -5.69 11.26 7.36
CA GLU A 150 -6.60 10.22 7.86
C GLU A 150 -6.11 8.82 7.46
N GLY A 151 -5.68 8.66 6.21
CA GLY A 151 -5.09 7.41 5.72
C GLY A 151 -3.78 7.07 6.43
N LEU A 152 -2.94 8.06 6.73
CA LEU A 152 -1.71 7.88 7.49
C LEU A 152 -1.98 7.34 8.91
N ALA A 153 -3.06 7.81 9.56
CA ALA A 153 -3.42 7.38 10.91
C ALA A 153 -3.69 5.87 11.00
N GLN A 154 -4.07 5.23 9.89
CA GLN A 154 -4.27 3.77 9.82
C GLN A 154 -2.98 2.99 10.11
N PHE A 155 -1.82 3.58 9.85
CA PHE A 155 -0.52 2.93 10.05
C PHE A 155 0.07 3.13 11.45
N ALA A 156 -0.52 3.99 12.29
CA ALA A 156 0.07 4.42 13.55
C ALA A 156 0.36 3.27 14.52
N ASN A 157 -0.44 2.20 14.48
CA ASN A 157 -0.32 1.05 15.38
C ASN A 157 0.49 -0.12 14.79
N ALA A 158 0.94 -0.02 13.53
CA ALA A 158 1.76 -1.05 12.93
C ALA A 158 3.19 -1.02 13.52
N GLN A 159 3.80 -2.20 13.65
CA GLN A 159 5.21 -2.35 14.03
C GLN A 159 6.11 -2.15 12.82
N GLN A 160 5.66 -2.58 11.64
CA GLN A 160 6.33 -2.38 10.37
C GLN A 160 5.33 -1.92 9.32
N VAL A 161 5.70 -0.87 8.59
CA VAL A 161 5.00 -0.43 7.39
C VAL A 161 5.96 -0.49 6.22
N THR A 162 5.54 -1.07 5.10
CA THR A 162 6.29 -1.02 3.85
C THR A 162 5.38 -0.40 2.80
N LEU A 163 5.80 0.74 2.26
CA LEU A 163 5.12 1.44 1.18
C LEU A 163 5.99 1.33 -0.05
N ARG A 164 5.61 0.48 -1.00
CA ARG A 164 6.41 0.19 -2.18
C ARG A 164 5.72 0.71 -3.43
N SER A 165 6.37 1.63 -4.10
CA SER A 165 5.97 2.02 -5.44
C SER A 165 6.76 1.25 -6.50
N TYR A 166 6.05 0.75 -7.51
CA TYR A 166 6.66 0.26 -8.75
C TYR A 166 7.17 1.40 -9.67
N GLY A 167 6.99 2.65 -9.25
CA GLY A 167 7.49 3.85 -9.91
C GLY A 167 8.03 4.85 -8.89
N ALA A 168 7.20 5.81 -8.49
CA ALA A 168 7.58 6.93 -7.62
C ALA A 168 6.77 7.00 -6.32
N ILE A 169 7.42 7.46 -5.25
CA ILE A 169 6.76 8.03 -4.07
C ILE A 169 6.76 9.55 -4.20
N GLY A 170 5.59 10.17 -4.25
CA GLY A 170 5.42 11.62 -4.35
C GLY A 170 4.97 12.28 -3.06
N PHE A 171 5.38 13.52 -2.85
CA PHE A 171 4.93 14.40 -1.76
C PHE A 171 4.30 15.65 -2.36
N VAL A 172 3.02 15.88 -2.07
CA VAL A 172 2.24 17.01 -2.61
C VAL A 172 1.74 17.88 -1.47
N GLY A 173 2.21 19.13 -1.44
CA GLY A 173 2.01 20.07 -0.34
C GLY A 173 2.98 19.87 0.83
N ASP A 174 2.69 20.52 1.95
CA ASP A 174 3.46 20.36 3.19
C ASP A 174 3.03 19.08 3.91
N VAL A 175 3.84 18.03 3.80
CA VAL A 175 3.55 16.70 4.35
C VAL A 175 4.19 16.55 5.73
N ASN A 176 3.40 16.13 6.71
CA ASN A 176 3.90 15.67 8.01
C ASN A 176 3.44 14.22 8.23
N ALA A 177 4.35 13.27 8.00
CA ALA A 177 4.06 11.85 8.15
C ALA A 177 4.76 11.29 9.38
N THR A 178 3.98 10.76 10.33
CA THR A 178 4.47 10.09 11.53
C THR A 178 4.05 8.62 11.53
N PHE A 179 5.02 7.73 11.69
CA PHE A 179 4.82 6.29 11.85
C PHE A 179 5.16 5.88 13.28
N GLY A 180 4.42 4.91 13.82
CA GLY A 180 4.59 4.49 15.21
C GLY A 180 5.92 3.79 15.48
N ASN A 181 6.47 3.07 14.48
CA ASN A 181 7.64 2.20 14.64
C ASN A 181 8.58 2.28 13.41
N SER A 182 8.62 1.23 12.59
CA SER A 182 9.47 1.19 11.40
C SER A 182 8.64 1.45 10.14
N VAL A 183 9.21 2.26 9.24
CA VAL A 183 8.68 2.43 7.88
C VAL A 183 9.79 2.22 6.85
N ASP A 184 9.47 1.44 5.82
CA ASP A 184 10.26 1.30 4.61
C ASP A 184 9.52 1.95 3.46
N LEU A 185 10.12 3.01 2.90
CA LEU A 185 9.66 3.70 1.72
C LEU A 185 10.49 3.22 0.53
N SER A 186 9.88 2.41 -0.33
CA SER A 186 10.56 1.79 -1.47
C SER A 186 10.08 2.38 -2.78
N ALA A 187 10.94 3.02 -3.56
CA ALA A 187 10.60 3.55 -4.89
C ALA A 187 11.84 3.76 -5.77
N GLY A 188 11.63 3.92 -7.07
CA GLY A 188 12.69 4.31 -8.01
C GLY A 188 13.02 5.80 -7.94
N THR A 189 12.08 6.60 -7.46
CA THR A 189 12.33 8.03 -7.23
C THR A 189 11.39 8.59 -6.15
N PHE A 190 11.86 9.64 -5.48
CA PHE A 190 11.07 10.42 -4.52
C PHE A 190 10.87 11.83 -5.10
N THR A 191 9.62 12.25 -5.27
CA THR A 191 9.28 13.55 -5.89
C THR A 191 8.58 14.48 -4.92
N SER A 192 8.74 15.78 -5.13
CA SER A 192 8.04 16.82 -4.36
C SER A 192 7.57 17.92 -5.31
N ASP A 193 6.44 18.54 -5.01
CA ASP A 193 5.93 19.74 -5.68
C ASP A 193 6.57 21.05 -5.19
N GLY A 194 7.56 20.95 -4.28
CA GLY A 194 8.24 22.09 -3.66
C GLY A 194 7.79 22.40 -2.24
N GLY A 195 6.88 21.61 -1.66
CA GLY A 195 6.48 21.70 -0.25
C GLY A 195 7.54 21.24 0.75
N HIS A 196 7.19 21.34 2.03
CA HIS A 196 8.02 20.91 3.16
C HIS A 196 7.56 19.53 3.64
N VAL A 197 8.43 18.54 3.52
CA VAL A 197 8.19 17.17 3.95
C VAL A 197 8.88 16.92 5.28
N THR A 198 8.14 16.45 6.27
CA THR A 198 8.66 15.92 7.53
C THR A 198 8.23 14.47 7.68
N LEU A 199 9.21 13.57 7.80
CA LEU A 199 9.00 12.15 8.08
C LEU A 199 9.50 11.84 9.48
N THR A 200 8.68 11.22 10.31
CA THR A 200 9.01 10.89 11.70
C THR A 200 8.69 9.42 11.99
N ALA A 201 9.69 8.67 12.43
CA ALA A 201 9.51 7.30 12.91
C ALA A 201 10.73 6.87 13.72
N PRO A 202 10.64 5.91 14.65
CA PRO A 202 11.83 5.29 15.23
C PRO A 202 12.88 4.84 14.20
N GLN A 203 12.46 4.17 13.12
CA GLN A 203 13.33 3.74 12.02
C GLN A 203 12.67 4.10 10.67
N ILE A 204 13.46 4.68 9.76
CA ILE A 204 13.04 5.01 8.39
C ILE A 204 14.03 4.42 7.41
N ALA A 205 13.56 3.59 6.50
CA ALA A 205 14.36 3.10 5.37
C ALA A 205 13.89 3.76 4.06
N PHE A 206 14.86 4.10 3.21
CA PHE A 206 14.64 4.48 1.82
C PHE A 206 15.28 3.42 0.92
N THR A 207 14.47 2.75 0.11
CA THR A 207 14.90 1.58 -0.66
C THR A 207 14.35 1.61 -2.08
N ASN A 208 14.75 0.64 -2.90
CA ASN A 208 14.17 0.37 -4.22
C ASN A 208 14.07 -1.15 -4.43
N GLU A 209 13.38 -1.84 -3.51
CA GLU A 209 13.31 -3.31 -3.47
C GLU A 209 12.63 -3.91 -4.70
N ALA A 210 11.76 -3.16 -5.38
CA ALA A 210 11.13 -3.58 -6.63
C ALA A 210 12.02 -3.39 -7.86
N GLY A 211 13.16 -2.71 -7.75
CA GLY A 211 13.95 -2.28 -8.91
C GLY A 211 13.16 -1.33 -9.83
N ALA A 212 12.32 -0.48 -9.25
CA ALA A 212 11.53 0.50 -9.98
C ALA A 212 12.45 1.48 -10.75
N PRO A 213 12.04 1.96 -11.92
CA PRO A 213 12.87 2.84 -12.75
C PRO A 213 13.22 4.15 -12.04
N ASN A 214 14.49 4.54 -12.11
CA ASN A 214 14.93 5.84 -11.61
C ASN A 214 14.48 6.96 -12.57
N ALA A 215 14.02 8.07 -12.00
CA ALA A 215 13.72 9.27 -12.77
C ALA A 215 14.93 10.22 -12.81
N THR A 216 14.98 11.09 -13.82
CA THR A 216 15.95 12.18 -13.86
C THR A 216 15.63 13.21 -12.78
N SER A 217 16.64 13.57 -11.98
CA SER A 217 16.50 14.59 -10.94
C SER A 217 16.31 15.98 -11.56
N THR A 218 15.40 16.75 -11.00
CA THR A 218 15.19 18.16 -11.33
C THR A 218 15.44 19.02 -10.09
N THR A 219 15.98 20.21 -10.28
CA THR A 219 16.19 21.15 -9.17
C THR A 219 14.84 21.67 -8.67
N GLY A 220 14.66 21.70 -7.35
CA GLY A 220 13.44 22.21 -6.71
C GLY A 220 13.75 22.97 -5.42
N ASN A 221 12.73 23.60 -4.86
CA ASN A 221 12.82 24.40 -3.61
C ASN A 221 12.26 23.67 -2.39
N GLY A 222 11.81 22.43 -2.54
CA GLY A 222 11.25 21.64 -1.45
C GLY A 222 12.30 21.23 -0.43
N THR A 223 11.84 20.89 0.78
CA THR A 223 12.72 20.44 1.85
C THR A 223 12.25 19.09 2.37
N LEU A 224 13.19 18.20 2.67
CA LEU A 224 12.93 16.94 3.38
C LEU A 224 13.61 16.97 4.75
N THR A 225 12.81 16.81 5.81
CA THR A 225 13.27 16.61 7.18
C THR A 225 12.95 15.18 7.59
N VAL A 226 13.96 14.44 8.07
CA VAL A 226 13.80 13.05 8.53
C VAL A 226 14.17 12.98 10.01
N ASN A 227 13.17 12.74 10.85
CA ASN A 227 13.30 12.60 12.30
C ASN A 227 13.22 11.12 12.67
N ALA A 228 14.37 10.47 12.71
CA ALA A 228 14.46 9.06 13.11
C ALA A 228 15.65 8.79 14.02
N LYS A 229 15.56 7.68 14.78
CA LYS A 229 16.72 7.16 15.52
C LYS A 229 17.68 6.44 14.58
N GLU A 230 17.15 5.81 13.54
CA GLU A 230 17.87 5.07 12.52
C GLU A 230 17.33 5.43 11.13
N ILE A 231 18.24 5.70 10.20
CA ILE A 231 17.93 5.99 8.80
C ILE A 231 18.76 5.03 7.94
N ASP A 232 18.05 4.17 7.22
CA ASP A 232 18.66 3.17 6.34
C ASP A 232 18.50 3.56 4.88
N PHE A 233 19.55 3.31 4.09
CA PHE A 233 19.54 3.43 2.64
C PHE A 233 19.79 2.06 2.04
N GLY A 234 18.77 1.51 1.36
CA GLY A 234 18.84 0.24 0.66
C GLY A 234 19.45 0.37 -0.74
N ALA A 235 19.24 -0.66 -1.56
CA ALA A 235 19.62 -0.60 -2.97
C ALA A 235 18.79 0.47 -3.69
N GLY A 236 19.45 1.40 -4.39
CA GLY A 236 18.84 2.56 -5.04
C GLY A 236 19.91 3.62 -5.36
N THR A 237 19.60 4.61 -6.20
CA THR A 237 20.50 5.73 -6.54
C THR A 237 19.81 7.06 -6.40
#